data_AF-A0A6P0MC30-F1
#
_entry.id   AF-A0A6P0MC30-F1
#
_cell.length_a   1.000
_cell.length_b   1.000
_cell.length_c   1.000
_cell.angle_alpha   90.00
_cell.angle_beta   90.00
_cell.angle_gamma   90.00
#
_symmetry.space_group_name_H-M   'P 1'
#
loop_
_entity.id
_entity.type
_entity.pdbx_description
1 polymer ?
#
loop_
_entity_poly.entity_id
_entity_poly.type
_entity_poly.pdbx_seq_one_letter_code
_entity_poly.pdbx_strand_id
1 'polypeptide(L)'
;MATLTLEDLPDYLIKEIQQLAQQNNQSINEQIINLLQQAIQKPQPPLKFLISPETDPTWEKRREATSQILADIDKRRRLNPADFGLPDSTELLSEDRER
;
A
#
# COMPACT_ATOMS: atom_id res chain seq x y z
N MET A 1 -7.83 10.44 32.45
CA MET A 1 -8.83 9.94 31.49
C MET A 1 -8.86 10.95 30.35
N ALA A 2 -8.56 10.54 29.13
CA ALA A 2 -8.64 11.43 27.96
C ALA A 2 -10.04 11.35 27.38
N THR A 3 -10.61 12.49 26.97
CA THR A 3 -11.91 12.58 26.32
C THR A 3 -11.68 12.83 24.84
N LEU A 4 -12.20 11.96 23.97
CA LEU A 4 -12.17 12.13 22.52
C LEU A 4 -13.56 12.60 22.07
N THR A 5 -13.63 13.79 21.46
CA THR A 5 -14.84 14.31 20.83
C THR A 5 -14.68 14.24 19.31
N LEU A 6 -15.61 13.58 18.64
CA LEU A 6 -15.65 13.43 17.19
C LEU A 6 -16.89 14.20 16.70
N GLU A 7 -16.68 15.37 16.11
CA GLU A 7 -17.78 16.27 15.69
C GLU A 7 -18.25 15.98 14.26
N ASP A 8 -17.32 15.70 13.33
CA ASP A 8 -17.62 15.49 11.92
C ASP A 8 -17.44 14.03 11.49
N LEU A 9 -18.19 13.13 12.12
CA LEU A 9 -18.24 11.72 11.72
C LEU A 9 -19.39 11.49 10.74
N PRO A 10 -19.11 10.93 9.54
CA PRO A 10 -20.16 10.55 8.60
C PRO A 10 -21.18 9.58 9.23
N ASP A 11 -22.47 9.82 8.97
CA ASP A 11 -23.57 9.01 9.51
C ASP A 11 -23.45 7.52 9.19
N TYR A 12 -22.87 7.19 8.03
CA TYR A 12 -22.67 5.80 7.62
C TYR A 12 -21.67 5.07 8.54
N LEU A 13 -20.60 5.74 8.98
CA LEU A 13 -19.61 5.16 9.90
C LEU A 13 -20.22 4.91 11.28
N ILE A 14 -21.03 5.84 11.78
CA ILE A 14 -21.72 5.66 13.06
C ILE A 14 -22.63 4.42 13.02
N LYS A 15 -23.38 4.24 11.93
CA LYS A 15 -24.24 3.07 11.74
C LYS A 15 -23.45 1.76 11.71
N GLU A 16 -22.32 1.71 11.00
CA GLU A 16 -21.46 0.52 10.97
C GLU A 16 -20.88 0.20 12.34
N ILE A 17 -20.36 1.21 13.05
CA ILE A 17 -19.81 1.02 14.40
C ILE A 17 -20.90 0.56 15.36
N GLN A 18 -22.11 1.11 15.27
CA GLN A 18 -23.25 0.69 16.09
C GLN A 18 -23.65 -0.76 15.78
N GLN A 19 -23.66 -1.16 14.51
CA GLN A 19 -23.96 -2.53 14.12
C GLN A 19 -22.90 -3.52 14.63
N LEU A 20 -21.62 -3.15 14.54
CA LEU A 20 -20.52 -3.95 15.11
C LEU A 20 -20.61 -4.06 16.63
N ALA A 21 -20.96 -2.97 17.31
CA ALA A 21 -21.17 -2.96 18.75
C ALA A 21 -22.31 -3.90 19.16
N GLN A 22 -23.43 -3.89 18.42
CA GLN A 22 -24.56 -4.81 18.64
C GLN A 22 -24.17 -6.27 18.41
N GLN A 23 -23.38 -6.56 17.38
CA GLN A 23 -22.90 -7.92 17.10
C GLN A 23 -21.97 -8.46 18.20
N ASN A 24 -21.15 -7.58 18.79
CA ASN A 24 -20.20 -7.94 19.83
C ASN A 24 -20.78 -7.81 21.26
N ASN A 25 -22.06 -7.44 21.41
CA ASN A 25 -22.71 -7.16 22.71
C ASN A 25 -21.96 -6.09 23.53
N GLN A 26 -21.32 -5.12 22.86
CA GLN A 26 -20.53 -4.07 23.48
C GLN A 26 -21.21 -2.72 23.36
N SER A 27 -20.85 -1.79 24.24
CA SER A 27 -21.25 -0.40 24.05
C SER A 27 -20.51 0.23 22.87
N ILE A 28 -21.10 1.25 22.25
CA ILE A 28 -20.47 1.99 21.14
C ILE A 28 -19.09 2.51 21.55
N ASN A 29 -18.98 3.06 22.77
CA ASN A 29 -17.70 3.58 23.29
C ASN A 29 -16.64 2.49 23.45
N GLU A 30 -17.01 1.30 23.96
CA GLU A 30 -16.07 0.18 24.07
C GLU A 30 -15.66 -0.36 22.70
N GLN A 31 -16.59 -0.43 21.74
CA GLN A 31 -16.29 -0.84 20.37
C GLN A 31 -15.31 0.14 19.71
N ILE A 32 -15.48 1.46 19.93
CA ILE A 32 -14.55 2.49 19.45
C ILE A 32 -13.17 2.30 20.09
N ILE A 33 -13.09 2.09 21.41
CA ILE A 33 -11.83 1.84 22.10
C ILE A 33 -11.14 0.60 21.54
N ASN A 34 -11.87 -0.49 21.33
CA ASN A 34 -11.36 -1.73 20.76
C ASN A 34 -10.84 -1.53 19.33
N LEU A 35 -11.57 -0.80 18.49
CA LEU A 35 -11.13 -0.46 17.14
C LEU A 35 -9.83 0.37 17.15
N LEU A 36 -9.74 1.38 18.01
CA LEU A 36 -8.54 2.19 18.17
C LEU A 36 -7.36 1.34 18.68
N GLN A 37 -7.59 0.46 19.64
CA GLN A 37 -6.57 -0.44 20.16
C GLN A 37 -6.10 -1.42 19.07
N GLN A 38 -7.00 -1.95 18.26
CA GLN A 38 -6.67 -2.81 17.12
C GLN A 38 -5.89 -2.05 16.05
N ALA A 39 -6.24 -0.79 15.76
CA ALA A 39 -5.53 0.03 14.78
C ALA A 39 -4.08 0.33 15.23
N ILE A 40 -3.86 0.50 16.53
CA ILE A 40 -2.51 0.68 17.10
C ILE A 40 -1.73 -0.64 17.09
N GLN A 41 -2.36 -1.78 17.42
CA GLN A 41 -1.68 -3.08 17.49
C GLN A 41 -1.44 -3.74 16.13
N LYS A 42 -2.33 -3.50 15.16
CA LYS A 42 -2.15 -3.86 13.76
C LYS A 42 -1.93 -2.57 13.00
N PRO A 43 -0.70 -1.99 13.02
CA PRO A 43 -0.37 -0.95 12.07
C PRO A 43 -0.66 -1.56 10.69
N GLN A 44 -1.71 -1.06 10.03
CA GLN A 44 -1.95 -1.40 8.64
C GLN A 44 -0.62 -1.14 7.94
N PRO A 45 -0.04 -2.12 7.21
CA PRO A 45 1.17 -1.84 6.47
C PRO A 45 0.83 -0.62 5.60
N PRO A 46 1.65 0.46 5.65
CA PRO A 46 1.39 1.61 4.81
C PRO A 46 1.19 1.11 3.38
N LEU A 47 0.15 1.61 2.71
CA LEU A 47 -0.15 1.28 1.32
C LEU A 47 1.17 1.27 0.56
N LYS A 48 1.54 0.12 -0.03
CA LYS A 48 2.87 -0.14 -0.62
C LYS A 48 3.31 0.92 -1.65
N PHE A 49 2.36 1.72 -2.13
CA PHE A 49 2.51 2.79 -3.11
C PHE A 49 2.96 4.15 -2.52
N LEU A 50 2.98 4.32 -1.19
CA LEU A 50 3.38 5.57 -0.51
C LEU A 50 4.77 5.47 0.17
N ILE A 51 5.54 4.43 -0.12
CA ILE A 51 6.84 4.21 0.51
C ILE A 51 7.88 5.07 -0.20
N SER A 52 8.00 6.32 0.23
CA SER A 52 9.18 7.14 -0.02
C SER A 52 10.38 6.58 0.76
N PRO A 53 11.63 6.80 0.31
CA PRO A 53 12.84 6.31 0.97
C PRO A 53 12.98 6.69 2.45
N GLU A 54 12.31 7.76 2.86
CA GLU A 54 12.47 8.41 4.17
C GLU A 54 11.72 7.70 5.31
N THR A 55 10.71 6.88 5.01
CA THR A 55 9.79 6.33 6.03
C THR A 55 9.94 4.84 6.29
N ASP A 56 10.75 4.09 5.53
CA ASP A 56 10.92 2.64 5.70
C ASP A 56 12.38 2.26 5.92
N PRO A 57 12.78 1.79 7.13
CA PRO A 57 14.15 1.32 7.39
C PRO A 57 14.52 0.07 6.57
N THR A 58 13.57 -0.56 5.89
CA THR A 58 13.79 -1.71 4.99
C THR A 58 13.89 -1.32 3.51
N TRP A 59 13.81 -0.01 3.19
CA TRP A 59 13.92 0.51 1.82
C TRP A 59 15.23 0.08 1.14
N GLU A 60 16.36 0.27 1.81
CA GLU A 60 17.69 -0.08 1.26
C GLU A 60 17.78 -1.57 0.94
N LYS A 61 17.30 -2.42 1.86
CA LYS A 61 17.29 -3.88 1.68
C LYS A 61 16.41 -4.31 0.49
N ARG A 62 15.29 -3.62 0.25
CA ARG A 62 14.43 -3.88 -0.93
C ARG A 62 15.06 -3.36 -2.22
N ARG A 63 15.74 -2.22 -2.17
CA ARG A 63 16.49 -1.67 -3.32
C ARG A 63 17.62 -2.61 -3.73
N GLU A 64 18.34 -3.18 -2.76
CA GLU A 64 19.38 -4.17 -3.04
C GLU A 64 18.79 -5.45 -3.63
N ALA A 65 17.69 -5.96 -3.07
CA ALA A 65 17.00 -7.15 -3.58
C ALA A 65 16.46 -6.94 -5.00
N THR A 66 15.87 -5.79 -5.30
CA THR A 66 15.38 -5.45 -6.65
C THR A 66 16.53 -5.36 -7.66
N SER A 67 17.67 -4.77 -7.26
CA SER A 67 18.87 -4.71 -8.11
C SER A 67 19.43 -6.10 -8.43
N GLN A 68 19.45 -7.02 -7.45
CA GLN A 68 19.84 -8.41 -7.66
C GLN A 68 18.88 -9.15 -8.60
N ILE A 69 17.57 -8.95 -8.44
CA ILE A 69 16.56 -9.53 -9.32
C ILE A 69 16.75 -9.05 -10.77
N LEU A 70 17.01 -7.76 -10.98
CA LEU A 70 17.28 -7.21 -12.31
C LEU A 70 18.54 -7.81 -12.92
N ALA A 71 19.64 -7.87 -12.16
CA ALA A 71 20.88 -8.49 -12.63
C ALA A 71 20.70 -9.99 -12.97
N ASP A 72 19.87 -10.72 -12.21
CA ASP A 72 19.55 -12.11 -12.51
C ASP A 72 18.62 -12.27 -13.72
N ILE A 73 17.73 -11.30 -13.96
CA ILE A 73 16.92 -11.24 -15.19
C ILE A 73 17.82 -10.98 -16.40
N ASP A 74 18.79 -10.08 -16.28
CA ASP A 74 19.74 -9.77 -17.37
C ASP A 74 20.67 -10.94 -17.69
N LYS A 75 21.05 -11.72 -16.68
CA LYS A 75 21.85 -12.96 -16.89
C LYS A 75 21.06 -14.08 -17.56
N ARG A 76 19.72 -14.06 -17.49
CA ARG A 76 18.91 -15.05 -18.21
C ARG A 76 19.01 -14.70 -19.69
N ARG A 77 19.26 -15.71 -20.53
CA ARG A 77 19.22 -15.56 -21.99
C ARG A 77 17.82 -15.07 -22.40
N ARG A 78 17.68 -13.76 -22.59
CA ARG A 78 16.56 -13.12 -23.25
C ARG A 78 17.07 -12.63 -24.60
N LEU A 79 16.28 -12.74 -25.66
CA LEU A 79 16.53 -11.91 -26.82
C LEU A 79 16.13 -10.50 -26.41
N ASN A 80 17.11 -9.63 -26.17
CA ASN A 80 16.84 -8.21 -26.08
C ASN A 80 16.70 -7.70 -27.52
N PRO A 81 15.57 -7.09 -27.92
CA PRO A 81 15.40 -6.52 -29.27
C PRO A 81 16.54 -5.57 -29.64
N ALA A 82 17.08 -4.84 -28.65
CA ALA A 82 18.21 -3.94 -28.82
C ALA A 82 19.49 -4.65 -29.32
N ASP A 83 19.72 -5.92 -28.93
CA ASP A 83 20.89 -6.70 -29.38
C ASP A 83 20.83 -7.01 -30.89
N PHE A 84 19.64 -6.90 -31.50
CA PHE A 84 19.38 -7.11 -32.91
C PHE A 84 19.06 -5.81 -33.66
N GLY A 85 19.27 -4.65 -33.03
CA GLY A 85 18.96 -3.33 -33.62
C GLY A 85 17.46 -3.09 -33.82
N LEU A 86 16.60 -3.83 -33.12
CA LEU A 86 15.16 -3.62 -33.15
C LEU A 86 14.77 -2.58 -32.09
N PRO A 87 13.80 -1.68 -32.39
CA PRO A 87 13.29 -0.73 -31.41
C PRO A 87 12.72 -1.44 -30.19
N ASP A 88 12.83 -0.81 -29.02
CA ASP A 88 12.14 -1.33 -27.85
C ASP A 88 10.63 -1.21 -28.07
N SER A 89 9.91 -2.27 -27.72
CA SER A 89 8.46 -2.30 -27.58
C SER A 89 7.90 -1.09 -26.82
N THR A 90 8.63 -0.55 -25.83
CA THR A 90 8.22 0.64 -25.08
C THR A 90 8.25 1.91 -25.93
N GLU A 91 9.24 2.07 -26.82
CA GLU A 91 9.30 3.18 -27.77
C GLU A 91 8.17 3.09 -28.79
N LEU A 92 7.91 1.89 -29.34
CA LEU A 92 6.83 1.67 -30.31
C LEU A 92 5.44 2.01 -29.75
N LEU A 93 5.18 1.64 -28.49
CA LEU A 93 3.93 1.97 -27.80
C LEU A 93 3.80 3.46 -27.47
N SER A 94 4.93 4.16 -27.32
CA SER A 94 4.96 5.61 -27.09
C SER A 94 4.65 6.35 -28.39
N GLU A 95 5.25 5.93 -29.51
CA GLU A 95 4.96 6.50 -30.83
C GLU A 95 3.50 6.31 -31.24
N ASP A 96 2.90 5.13 -30.98
CA ASP A 96 1.49 4.86 -31.29
C ASP A 96 0.52 5.73 -30.45
N ARG A 97 0.92 6.13 -29.25
CA ARG A 97 0.16 7.05 -28.40
C ARG A 97 0.28 8.51 -28.81
N GLU A 98 1.33 8.89 -29.52
CA GLU A 98 1.57 10.25 -30.00
C GLU A 98 0.99 10.50 -31.41
N ARG A 99 0.47 9.46 -32.08
CA ARG A 99 -0.28 9.55 -33.34
C ARG A 99 -1.77 9.82 -33.13
#